data_AF-A0A4Q0IBV0-F1
#
_entry.id   AF-A0A4Q0IBV0-F1
#
_cell.length_a   1.000
_cell.length_b   1.000
_cell.length_c   1.000
_cell.angle_alpha   90.00
_cell.angle_beta   90.00
_cell.angle_gamma   90.00
#
_symmetry.space_group_name_H-M   'P 1'
#
loop_
_entity.id
_entity.type
_entity.pdbx_description
1 polymer ?
#
loop_
_entity_poly.entity_id
_entity_poly.type
_entity_poly.pdbx_seq_one_letter_code
_entity_poly.pdbx_strand_id
1 'polypeptide(L)'
;MDCLDFLFTENNPVPSPCFVLDEPRLAANAATLDEVQRRTGARILLALKGYAAWATFPLLSRAGAGPLWGTCASSVDEARL
;
A
#
# COMPACT_ATOMS: atom_id res chain seq x y z
N MET A 1 15.18 -9.86 5.40
CA MET A 1 14.47 -10.19 6.65
C MET A 1 13.01 -10.22 6.26
N ASP A 2 12.44 -11.41 6.18
CA ASP A 2 11.07 -11.61 5.68
C ASP A 2 10.09 -11.21 6.79
N CYS A 3 8.90 -10.76 6.43
CA CYS A 3 7.84 -10.43 7.40
C CYS A 3 7.54 -11.61 8.34
N LEU A 4 7.74 -12.84 7.85
CA LEU A 4 7.60 -14.08 8.60
C LEU A 4 8.53 -14.16 9.82
N ASP A 5 9.73 -13.60 9.72
CA ASP A 5 10.70 -13.60 10.82
C ASP A 5 10.20 -12.76 12.01
N PHE A 6 9.38 -11.74 11.75
CA PHE A 6 8.86 -10.84 12.78
C PHE A 6 7.57 -11.37 13.43
N LEU A 7 6.75 -12.10 12.67
CA LEU A 7 5.44 -12.61 13.13
C LEU A 7 5.56 -13.72 14.19
N PHE A 8 6.68 -14.45 14.22
CA PHE A 8 6.85 -15.65 15.06
C PHE A 8 8.06 -15.59 16.01
N THR A 9 8.60 -14.39 16.28
CA THR A 9 9.69 -14.27 17.26
C THR A 9 9.17 -14.27 18.69
N GLU A 10 9.74 -15.16 19.53
CA GLU A 10 9.38 -15.34 20.94
C GLU A 10 9.54 -14.08 21.79
N ASN A 11 10.47 -13.17 21.42
CA ASN A 11 10.89 -12.06 22.28
C ASN A 11 10.13 -10.75 22.05
N ASN A 12 9.39 -10.59 20.95
CA ASN A 12 8.56 -9.42 20.68
C ASN A 12 7.49 -9.71 19.61
N PRO A 13 6.51 -10.57 19.93
CA PRO A 13 5.50 -10.96 18.96
C PRO A 13 4.63 -9.76 18.55
N VAL A 14 4.26 -9.69 17.28
CA VAL A 14 3.29 -8.70 16.79
C VAL A 14 1.95 -8.93 17.50
N PRO A 15 1.27 -7.88 18.01
CA PRO A 15 -0.01 -8.03 18.70
C PRO A 15 -1.05 -8.70 17.79
N SER A 16 -1.90 -9.58 18.35
CA SER A 16 -2.95 -10.28 17.60
C SER A 16 -4.33 -10.07 18.25
N PRO A 17 -5.38 -9.75 17.46
CA PRO A 17 -5.40 -9.66 16.00
C PRO A 17 -4.84 -8.32 15.48
N CYS A 18 -4.04 -8.37 14.42
CA CYS A 18 -3.60 -7.17 13.70
C CYS A 18 -3.52 -7.43 12.19
N PHE A 19 -3.40 -6.35 11.42
CA PHE A 19 -2.98 -6.39 10.03
C PHE A 19 -1.49 -6.09 9.94
N VAL A 20 -0.77 -6.89 9.15
CA VAL A 20 0.66 -6.69 8.88
C VAL A 20 0.86 -6.41 7.39
N LEU A 21 1.69 -5.41 7.09
CA LEU A 21 2.05 -5.03 5.73
C LEU A 21 3.55 -5.25 5.53
N ASP A 22 3.89 -5.97 4.48
CA ASP A 22 5.27 -6.14 3.99
C ASP A 22 5.54 -5.05 2.94
N GLU A 23 6.34 -4.04 3.32
CA GLU A 23 6.65 -2.90 2.47
C GLU A 23 7.34 -3.30 1.15
N PRO A 24 8.38 -4.16 1.14
CA PRO A 24 8.95 -4.68 -0.11
C PRO A 24 7.92 -5.33 -1.04
N ARG A 25 7.01 -6.16 -0.51
CA ARG A 25 5.95 -6.78 -1.31
C ARG A 25 4.94 -5.75 -1.80
N LEU A 26 4.60 -4.75 -0.99
CA LEU A 26 3.72 -3.66 -1.40
C LEU A 26 4.33 -2.85 -2.55
N ALA A 27 5.63 -2.54 -2.48
CA ALA A 27 6.34 -1.85 -3.54
C ALA A 27 6.41 -2.68 -4.83
N ALA A 28 6.63 -4.00 -4.72
CA ALA A 28 6.59 -4.90 -5.87
C ALA A 28 5.21 -4.93 -6.53
N ASN A 29 4.13 -4.97 -5.74
CA ASN A 29 2.76 -4.88 -6.26
C ASN A 29 2.52 -3.54 -6.98
N ALA A 30 3.01 -2.44 -6.41
CA ALA A 30 2.91 -1.13 -7.05
C ALA A 30 3.66 -1.08 -8.39
N ALA A 31 4.83 -1.71 -8.49
CA ALA A 31 5.58 -1.82 -9.74
C ALA A 31 4.82 -2.60 -10.83
N THR A 32 4.06 -3.64 -10.47
CA THR A 32 3.16 -4.32 -11.40
C THR A 32 2.07 -3.39 -11.92
N LEU A 33 1.46 -2.58 -11.04
CA LEU A 33 0.46 -1.59 -11.48
C LEU A 33 1.08 -0.57 -12.43
N ASP A 34 2.30 -0.10 -12.16
CA ASP A 34 3.01 0.81 -13.07
C ASP A 34 3.28 0.20 -14.44
N GLU A 35 3.64 -1.08 -14.49
CA GLU A 35 3.81 -1.79 -15.76
C GLU A 35 2.52 -1.78 -16.59
N VAL A 36 1.38 -2.04 -15.95
CA VAL A 36 0.07 -1.97 -16.61
C VAL A 36 -0.21 -0.56 -17.11
N GLN A 37 0.05 0.48 -16.32
CA GLN A 37 -0.10 1.88 -16.75
C GLN A 37 0.74 2.18 -18.00
N ARG A 38 2.03 1.80 -17.99
CA ARG A 38 2.95 2.02 -19.13
C ARG A 38 2.52 1.28 -20.39
N ARG A 39 2.03 0.04 -20.25
CA ARG A 39 1.60 -0.79 -21.38
C ARG A 39 0.29 -0.32 -22.02
N THR A 40 -0.59 0.30 -21.23
CA THR A 40 -1.95 0.65 -21.67
C THR A 40 -2.18 2.15 -21.85
N GLY A 41 -1.32 2.99 -21.29
CA GLY A 41 -1.54 4.44 -21.21
C GLY A 41 -2.58 4.85 -20.16
N ALA A 42 -3.13 3.91 -19.40
CA ALA A 42 -4.12 4.18 -18.36
C ALA A 42 -3.48 4.80 -17.11
N ARG A 43 -4.30 5.48 -16.30
CA ARG A 43 -3.93 5.96 -14.97
C ARG A 43 -4.69 5.16 -13.92
N ILE A 44 -3.95 4.59 -12.97
CA ILE A 44 -4.48 3.83 -11.85
C ILE A 44 -4.47 4.74 -10.62
N LEU A 45 -5.60 4.73 -9.91
CA LEU A 45 -5.83 5.46 -8.66
C LEU A 45 -5.99 4.43 -7.54
N LEU A 46 -5.47 4.74 -6.36
CA LEU A 46 -5.65 3.93 -5.15
C LEU A 46 -7.10 4.01 -4.67
N ALA A 47 -7.77 2.90 -4.38
CA ALA A 47 -9.14 2.93 -3.85
C ALA A 47 -9.14 2.87 -2.30
N LEU A 48 -9.50 3.98 -1.63
CA LEU A 48 -9.42 4.06 -0.16
C LEU A 48 -10.37 3.10 0.55
N LYS A 49 -11.54 2.82 -0.05
CA LYS A 49 -12.49 1.82 0.45
C LYS A 49 -11.92 0.42 0.66
N GLY A 50 -10.81 0.09 -0.01
CA GLY A 50 -10.11 -1.19 0.11
C GLY A 50 -8.72 -1.08 0.75
N TYR A 51 -8.19 0.13 0.92
CA TYR A 51 -6.85 0.34 1.44
C TYR A 51 -6.69 1.75 2.02
N ALA A 52 -6.68 1.84 3.35
CA ALA A 52 -6.56 3.11 4.10
C ALA A 52 -5.37 3.11 5.07
N ALA A 53 -4.34 2.32 4.81
CA ALA A 53 -3.10 2.33 5.58
C ALA A 53 -2.23 3.54 5.19
N TRP A 54 -2.61 4.73 5.68
CA TRP A 54 -2.03 6.02 5.29
C TRP A 54 -0.50 6.10 5.43
N ALA A 55 0.07 5.42 6.43
CA ALA A 55 1.51 5.43 6.68
C ALA A 55 2.34 4.89 5.50
N THR A 56 1.79 4.00 4.69
CA THR A 56 2.46 3.39 3.53
C THR A 56 2.10 4.08 2.21
N PHE A 57 1.25 5.11 2.21
CA PHE A 57 0.86 5.82 0.98
C PHE A 57 2.04 6.38 0.18
N PRO A 58 3.15 6.88 0.79
CA PRO A 58 4.31 7.30 0.03
C PRO A 58 4.92 6.19 -0.84
N LEU A 59 4.74 4.91 -0.50
CA LEU A 59 5.20 3.78 -1.32
C LEU A 59 4.32 3.53 -2.55
N LEU A 60 3.07 4.02 -2.53
CA LEU A 60 2.07 3.81 -3.58
C LEU A 60 1.86 5.06 -4.45
N SER A 61 1.94 6.25 -3.85
CA SER A 61 1.62 7.52 -4.49
C SER A 61 2.83 8.15 -5.18
N ARG A 62 2.59 8.85 -6.29
CA ARG A 62 3.59 9.68 -6.98
C ARG A 62 4.05 10.91 -6.21
N ALA A 63 3.36 11.28 -5.13
CA ALA A 63 3.86 12.27 -4.19
C ALA A 63 5.02 11.72 -3.34
N GLY A 64 5.20 10.40 -3.30
CA GLY A 64 6.35 9.72 -2.72
C GLY A 64 7.13 8.94 -3.79
N ALA A 65 7.42 7.68 -3.50
CA ALA A 65 8.19 6.79 -4.37
C ALA A 65 7.31 5.92 -5.29
N GLY A 66 5.99 5.91 -5.09
CA GLY A 66 5.08 5.01 -5.80
C GLY A 66 4.56 5.56 -7.15
N PRO A 67 3.84 4.73 -7.93
CA PRO A 67 3.44 5.07 -9.30
C PRO A 67 1.99 5.55 -9.47
N LEU A 68 1.16 5.51 -8.43
CA LEU A 68 -0.29 5.76 -8.54
C LEU A 68 -0.62 7.25 -8.62
N TRP A 69 -1.59 7.60 -9.47
CA TRP A 69 -1.91 8.98 -9.85
C TRP A 69 -2.80 9.74 -8.85
N GLY A 70 -3.02 9.20 -7.67
CA GLY A 70 -3.94 9.73 -6.67
C GLY A 70 -4.84 8.64 -6.11
N THR A 71 -6.01 9.03 -5.63
CA THR A 71 -6.89 8.12 -4.92
C THR A 71 -8.37 8.37 -5.22
N CYS A 72 -9.20 7.35 -5.03
CA CYS A 72 -10.65 7.41 -5.04
C CYS A 72 -11.15 7.21 -3.61
N ALA A 73 -11.88 8.20 -3.09
CA ALA A 73 -12.59 8.12 -1.82
C ALA A 73 -14.06 7.72 -2.03
N SER A 74 -14.60 6.97 -1.09
CA SER A 74 -16.00 6.53 -1.04
C SER A 74 -16.81 7.22 0.06
N SER A 75 -16.15 8.02 0.91
CA SER A 75 -16.77 8.86 1.94
C SER A 75 -16.02 10.19 2.09
N VAL A 76 -16.64 11.16 2.77
CA VAL A 76 -16.01 12.45 3.08
C VAL A 76 -14.84 12.27 4.05
N ASP A 77 -14.94 11.32 4.98
CA ASP A 77 -13.86 11.02 5.93
C ASP A 77 -12.64 10.44 5.22
N GLU A 78 -12.83 9.54 4.25
CA GLU A 78 -11.74 9.04 3.40
C GLU A 78 -11.09 10.17 2.59
N ALA A 79 -11.87 11.14 2.12
CA ALA A 79 -11.36 12.26 1.33
C ALA A 79 -10.54 13.29 2.14
N ARG A 80 -10.63 13.26 3.49
CA ARG A 80 -9.88 14.15 4.39
C ARG A 80 -8.51 13.59 4.79
N LEU A 81 -8.29 12.29 4.60
CA LEU A 81 -7.05 11.59 4.96
C LEU A 81 -5.83 12.15 4.22
#